data_AF-A0AAV3XFP3-F1
#
_entry.id   AF-A0AAV3XFP3-F1
#
_cell.length_a   1.000
_cell.length_b   1.000
_cell.length_c   1.000
_cell.angle_alpha   90.00
_cell.angle_beta   90.00
_cell.angle_gamma   90.00
#
_symmetry.space_group_name_H-M   'P 1'
#
loop_
_entity.id
_entity.type
_entity.pdbx_description
1 polymer ?
#
loop_
_entity_poly.entity_id
_entity_poly.type
_entity_poly.pdbx_seq_one_letter_code
_entity_poly.pdbx_strand_id
1 'polypeptide(L)'
;MTNATFFSGHALLIGVGADLPVTVKDATALRDVLVDPTRAAYPLEQVELLTEAKATRQAILEAFDRLIERVNQNPDAMVIVYFSGHGGRITSLDNPPEYFLVPYGFDWNIRTETAISGWEFTEKIEAIKAKKLVVILDCCHAGGVPALKTPDTRFTKLPVPPSLLSSLESGSGRVVIASSDAEQYSYTGNPYSVFTACLLEALQGKASVVKDGYARILNILSYLFDQVPKRTAGKQKPFVNKVLNLSDDFPLCYYAGGYKEPKRIKFIDEEPIFEPVYRTNPLTNHNAFNQEKIKRLQKDIEIEEKQYDSLTRKIEVIVKRLATVIDPVEKDSLKERKAEFEEERELVEQKIHQLQTKIALLTQ
;
A
#
# COMPACT_ATOMS: atom_id res chain seq x y z
N MET A 1 1.77 -20.24 -35.87
CA MET A 1 1.91 -19.41 -34.67
C MET A 1 2.25 -18.00 -35.11
N THR A 2 1.50 -16.97 -34.71
CA THR A 2 2.06 -15.60 -34.76
C THR A 2 2.87 -15.44 -33.48
N ASN A 3 4.20 -15.60 -33.56
CA ASN A 3 5.14 -15.23 -32.49
C ASN A 3 5.27 -13.70 -32.45
N ALA A 4 4.13 -13.00 -32.37
CA ALA A 4 4.10 -11.54 -32.41
C ALA A 4 4.52 -10.99 -31.04
N THR A 5 5.58 -10.19 -31.05
CA THR A 5 6.08 -9.48 -29.86
C THR A 5 5.55 -8.05 -29.89
N PHE A 6 5.04 -7.55 -28.76
CA PHE A 6 4.47 -6.22 -28.64
C PHE A 6 5.56 -5.20 -28.27
N PHE A 7 6.47 -4.91 -29.22
CA PHE A 7 7.67 -4.08 -28.99
C PHE A 7 7.40 -2.62 -28.58
N SER A 8 6.20 -2.10 -28.83
CA SER A 8 5.83 -0.75 -28.40
C SER A 8 5.46 -0.66 -26.92
N GLY A 9 5.21 -1.79 -26.25
CA GLY A 9 4.72 -1.83 -24.87
C GLY A 9 5.82 -1.62 -23.84
N HIS A 10 5.62 -0.65 -22.94
CA HIS A 10 6.46 -0.43 -21.78
C HIS A 10 5.59 -0.37 -20.52
N ALA A 11 6.09 -0.88 -19.39
CA ALA A 11 5.35 -0.83 -18.15
C ALA A 11 6.23 -0.59 -16.92
N LEU A 12 5.72 0.22 -16.00
CA LEU A 12 6.19 0.34 -14.63
C LEU A 12 5.07 -0.11 -13.70
N LEU A 13 5.30 -1.20 -12.96
CA LEU A 13 4.33 -1.86 -12.12
C LEU A 13 4.80 -1.82 -10.67
N ILE A 14 3.97 -1.28 -9.79
CA ILE A 14 4.33 -1.04 -8.39
C ILE A 14 3.27 -1.71 -7.51
N GLY A 15 3.69 -2.69 -6.72
CA GLY A 15 2.86 -3.36 -5.70
C GLY A 15 3.50 -3.19 -4.33
N VAL A 16 3.01 -2.23 -3.53
CA VAL A 16 3.73 -1.76 -2.33
C VAL A 16 3.94 -2.86 -1.28
N GLY A 17 2.98 -3.77 -1.11
CA GLY A 17 3.01 -4.79 -0.07
C GLY A 17 2.74 -4.21 1.32
N ALA A 18 3.61 -4.56 2.27
CA ALA A 18 3.47 -4.23 3.69
C ALA A 18 2.18 -4.79 4.32
N ASP A 19 1.30 -3.93 4.84
CA ASP A 19 0.03 -4.32 5.47
C ASP A 19 -1.06 -4.69 4.45
N LEU A 20 -0.76 -4.60 3.14
CA LEU A 20 -1.67 -4.99 2.05
C LEU A 20 -0.99 -5.97 1.06
N PRO A 21 -0.74 -7.24 1.45
CA PRO A 21 0.00 -8.22 0.63
C PRO A 21 -0.61 -8.52 -0.75
N VAL A 22 -1.92 -8.30 -0.91
CA VAL A 22 -2.60 -8.49 -2.20
C VAL A 22 -2.03 -7.58 -3.30
N THR A 23 -1.53 -6.39 -2.95
CA THR A 23 -0.95 -5.45 -3.92
C THR A 23 0.29 -6.02 -4.63
N VAL A 24 1.06 -6.87 -3.94
CA VAL A 24 2.20 -7.60 -4.52
C VAL A 24 1.68 -8.62 -5.53
N LYS A 25 0.62 -9.37 -5.17
CA LYS A 25 -0.01 -10.35 -6.07
C LYS A 25 -0.58 -9.68 -7.30
N ASP A 26 -1.23 -8.53 -7.13
CA ASP A 26 -1.82 -7.75 -8.22
C ASP A 26 -0.77 -7.30 -9.24
N ALA A 27 0.28 -6.60 -8.78
CA ALA A 27 1.34 -6.12 -9.65
C ALA A 27 2.13 -7.27 -10.31
N THR A 28 2.36 -8.36 -9.57
CA THR A 28 3.06 -9.55 -10.09
C THR A 28 2.24 -10.26 -11.17
N ALA A 29 0.93 -10.46 -10.94
CA ALA A 29 0.07 -11.10 -11.93
C ALA A 29 -0.07 -10.27 -13.21
N LEU A 30 -0.13 -8.95 -13.07
CA LEU A 30 -0.12 -8.04 -14.22
C LEU A 30 1.19 -8.16 -15.00
N ARG A 31 2.33 -8.18 -14.30
CA ARG A 31 3.65 -8.39 -14.92
C ARG A 31 3.69 -9.70 -15.69
N ASP A 32 3.23 -10.79 -15.09
CA ASP A 32 3.27 -12.12 -15.69
C ASP A 32 2.37 -12.23 -16.94
N VAL A 33 1.19 -11.59 -16.92
CA VAL A 33 0.35 -11.49 -18.14
C VAL A 33 1.03 -10.65 -19.21
N LEU A 34 1.63 -9.51 -18.85
CA LEU A 34 2.27 -8.59 -19.81
C LEU A 34 3.42 -9.27 -20.55
N VAL A 35 4.29 -10.00 -19.84
CA VAL A 35 5.50 -10.61 -20.44
C VAL A 35 5.25 -12.00 -21.04
N ASP A 36 4.11 -12.63 -20.79
CA ASP A 36 3.80 -13.95 -21.37
C ASP A 36 3.59 -13.81 -22.91
N PRO A 37 4.44 -14.46 -23.74
CA PRO A 37 4.35 -14.37 -25.20
C PRO A 37 3.07 -14.99 -25.77
N THR A 38 2.39 -15.83 -24.98
CA THR A 38 1.10 -16.40 -25.33
C THR A 38 -0.08 -15.52 -24.91
N ARG A 39 0.19 -14.35 -24.31
CA ARG A 39 -0.78 -13.36 -23.81
C ARG A 39 -0.51 -11.98 -24.40
N ALA A 40 0.10 -11.07 -23.64
CA ALA A 40 0.35 -9.70 -24.05
C ALA A 40 1.69 -9.50 -24.78
N ALA A 41 2.62 -10.45 -24.60
CA ALA A 41 3.85 -10.56 -25.38
C ALA A 41 4.75 -9.30 -25.35
N TYR A 42 4.83 -8.61 -24.22
CA TYR A 42 5.82 -7.56 -24.01
C TYR A 42 7.21 -8.19 -23.85
N PRO A 43 8.27 -7.56 -24.38
CA PRO A 43 9.62 -7.91 -23.98
C PRO A 43 9.81 -7.71 -22.47
N LEU A 44 10.45 -8.69 -21.83
CA LEU A 44 10.62 -8.73 -20.38
C LEU A 44 11.35 -7.48 -19.86
N GLU A 45 12.35 -7.03 -20.60
CA GLU A 45 13.14 -5.84 -20.32
C GLU A 45 12.34 -4.53 -20.40
N GLN A 46 11.18 -4.52 -21.05
CA GLN A 46 10.29 -3.36 -21.14
C GLN A 46 9.28 -3.28 -19.98
N VAL A 47 9.27 -4.26 -19.08
CA VAL A 47 8.37 -4.32 -17.91
C VAL A 47 9.17 -4.32 -16.61
N GLU A 48 9.12 -3.20 -15.88
CA GLU A 48 9.77 -3.05 -14.58
C GLU A 48 8.75 -3.28 -13.45
N LEU A 49 9.09 -4.13 -12.49
CA LEU A 49 8.25 -4.47 -11.33
C LEU A 49 8.96 -4.13 -10.03
N LEU A 50 8.32 -3.29 -9.21
CA LEU A 50 8.76 -2.97 -7.86
C LEU A 50 7.76 -3.50 -6.83
N THR A 51 8.24 -4.31 -5.90
CA THR A 51 7.41 -4.85 -4.81
C THR A 51 8.12 -4.79 -3.47
N GLU A 52 7.33 -4.63 -2.41
CA GLU A 52 7.80 -4.65 -1.01
C GLU A 52 9.02 -3.74 -0.79
N ALA A 53 10.11 -4.25 -0.24
CA ALA A 53 11.34 -3.50 0.03
C ALA A 53 12.00 -2.88 -1.22
N LYS A 54 11.57 -3.24 -2.44
CA LYS A 54 11.99 -2.59 -3.69
C LYS A 54 11.06 -1.46 -4.13
N ALA A 55 9.88 -1.33 -3.51
CA ALA A 55 8.90 -0.29 -3.78
C ALA A 55 9.03 0.90 -2.82
N THR A 56 10.26 1.31 -2.50
CA THR A 56 10.52 2.52 -1.70
C THR A 56 10.28 3.78 -2.52
N ARG A 57 10.10 4.93 -1.85
CA ARG A 57 9.95 6.23 -2.53
C ARG A 57 11.04 6.48 -3.57
N GLN A 58 12.30 6.34 -3.15
CA GLN A 58 13.46 6.56 -4.01
C GLN A 58 13.45 5.60 -5.21
N ALA A 59 13.26 4.30 -4.99
CA ALA A 59 13.27 3.32 -6.05
C ALA A 59 12.16 3.55 -7.08
N ILE A 60 10.97 3.97 -6.64
CA ILE A 60 9.85 4.32 -7.53
C ILE A 60 10.20 5.55 -8.39
N LEU A 61 10.74 6.61 -7.78
CA LEU A 61 11.09 7.83 -8.52
C LEU A 61 12.22 7.57 -9.54
N GLU A 62 13.22 6.77 -9.17
CA GLU A 62 14.29 6.35 -10.09
C GLU A 62 13.76 5.43 -11.22
N ALA A 63 12.78 4.58 -10.93
CA ALA A 63 12.13 3.75 -11.96
C ALA A 63 11.33 4.59 -12.94
N PHE A 64 10.68 5.66 -12.48
CA PHE A 64 10.10 6.67 -13.37
C PHE A 64 11.18 7.30 -14.26
N ASP A 65 12.32 7.69 -13.72
CA ASP A 65 13.41 8.29 -14.51
C ASP A 65 13.91 7.35 -15.61
N ARG A 66 14.14 6.07 -15.28
CA ARG A 66 14.50 5.03 -16.25
C ARG A 66 13.42 4.80 -17.31
N LEU A 67 12.14 4.83 -16.91
CA LEU A 67 11.02 4.69 -17.83
C LEU A 67 10.98 5.87 -18.80
N ILE A 68 11.03 7.10 -18.28
CA ILE A 68 11.01 8.36 -19.04
C ILE A 68 12.14 8.37 -20.07
N GLU A 69 13.37 8.07 -19.66
CA GLU A 69 14.54 8.03 -20.55
C GLU A 69 14.30 7.09 -21.73
N ARG A 70 13.79 5.89 -21.46
CA ARG A 70 13.56 4.85 -22.46
C ARG A 70 12.44 5.21 -23.43
N VAL A 71 11.29 5.63 -22.92
CA VAL A 71 10.08 5.83 -23.74
C VAL A 71 10.11 7.13 -24.52
N ASN A 72 10.84 8.15 -24.06
CA ASN A 72 10.95 9.43 -24.76
C ASN A 72 11.81 9.35 -26.03
N GLN A 73 12.58 8.28 -26.20
CA GLN A 73 13.34 8.00 -27.42
C GLN A 73 12.54 7.17 -28.43
N ASN A 74 11.36 6.66 -28.05
CA ASN A 74 10.52 5.80 -28.87
C ASN A 74 9.18 6.49 -29.21
N PRO A 75 9.01 7.00 -30.44
CA PRO A 75 7.80 7.73 -30.83
C PRO A 75 6.53 6.86 -30.84
N ASP A 76 6.68 5.53 -30.91
CA ASP A 76 5.58 4.56 -30.92
C ASP A 76 5.28 3.97 -29.54
N ALA A 77 6.00 4.39 -28.49
CA ALA A 77 5.86 3.86 -27.15
C ALA A 77 4.41 3.94 -26.66
N MET A 78 3.95 2.83 -26.09
CA MET A 78 2.73 2.73 -25.32
C MET A 78 3.10 2.35 -23.89
N VAL A 79 2.71 3.19 -22.95
CA VAL A 79 3.19 3.10 -21.57
C VAL A 79 2.03 2.73 -20.63
N ILE A 80 2.27 1.76 -19.76
CA ILE A 80 1.41 1.46 -18.61
C ILE A 80 2.17 1.83 -17.34
N VAL A 81 1.58 2.68 -16.50
CA VAL A 81 2.03 2.89 -15.12
C VAL A 81 0.94 2.33 -14.22
N TYR A 82 1.27 1.32 -13.42
CA TYR A 82 0.34 0.67 -12.50
C TYR A 82 0.85 0.81 -11.07
N PHE A 83 0.00 1.31 -10.18
CA PHE A 83 0.29 1.39 -8.75
C PHE A 83 -0.82 0.71 -7.95
N SER A 84 -0.44 -0.24 -7.11
CA SER A 84 -1.31 -0.91 -6.14
C SER A 84 -0.71 -0.74 -4.74
N GLY A 85 -1.45 -0.10 -3.85
CA GLY A 85 -0.93 0.37 -2.56
C GLY A 85 -1.87 1.34 -1.86
N HIS A 86 -1.37 1.97 -0.78
CA HIS A 86 -2.11 3.02 -0.09
C HIS A 86 -1.90 4.39 -0.76
N GLY A 87 -2.92 5.24 -0.63
CA GLY A 87 -2.86 6.68 -0.92
C GLY A 87 -3.41 7.47 0.27
N GLY A 88 -3.02 8.74 0.38
CA GLY A 88 -3.45 9.62 1.45
C GLY A 88 -3.78 11.02 0.95
N ARG A 89 -4.61 11.72 1.73
CA ARG A 89 -4.93 13.13 1.54
C ARG A 89 -4.85 13.87 2.87
N ILE A 90 -4.21 15.03 2.85
CA ILE A 90 -4.17 15.98 3.95
C ILE A 90 -5.00 17.19 3.55
N THR A 91 -5.89 17.59 4.45
CA THR A 91 -6.67 18.83 4.33
C THR A 91 -6.18 19.80 5.39
N SER A 92 -6.07 21.07 5.02
CA SER A 92 -5.86 22.19 5.94
C SER A 92 -6.96 23.21 5.72
N LEU A 93 -7.24 24.03 6.72
CA LEU A 93 -8.24 25.11 6.62
C LEU A 93 -7.82 26.17 5.59
N ASP A 94 -6.51 26.40 5.45
CA ASP A 94 -5.96 27.52 4.67
C ASP A 94 -5.31 27.09 3.35
N ASN A 95 -5.20 25.79 3.08
CA ASN A 95 -4.52 25.26 1.90
C ASN A 95 -5.40 24.26 1.13
N PRO A 96 -5.23 24.17 -0.20
CA PRO A 96 -5.87 23.12 -0.98
C PRO A 96 -5.43 21.74 -0.47
N PRO A 97 -6.30 20.72 -0.61
CA PRO A 97 -5.97 19.37 -0.17
C PRO A 97 -4.73 18.83 -0.90
N GLU A 98 -3.78 18.32 -0.13
CA GLU A 98 -2.57 17.67 -0.62
C GLU A 98 -2.81 16.16 -0.68
N TYR A 99 -2.40 15.52 -1.77
CA TYR A 99 -2.57 14.09 -1.97
C TYR A 99 -1.21 13.44 -2.20
N PHE A 100 -1.08 12.17 -1.83
CA PHE A 100 0.18 11.45 -1.95
C PHE A 100 -0.03 9.94 -2.06
N LEU A 101 0.92 9.25 -2.68
CA LEU A 101 1.04 7.80 -2.65
C LEU A 101 1.92 7.39 -1.47
N VAL A 102 1.69 6.18 -0.96
CA VAL A 102 2.40 5.61 0.19
C VAL A 102 3.27 4.44 -0.28
N PRO A 103 4.59 4.67 -0.45
CA PRO A 103 5.56 3.62 -0.77
C PRO A 103 5.85 2.70 0.43
N TYR A 104 6.64 1.67 0.17
CA TYR A 104 7.21 0.85 1.23
C TYR A 104 8.18 1.67 2.10
N GLY A 105 8.13 1.47 3.42
CA GLY A 105 8.96 2.21 4.37
C GLY A 105 8.44 3.61 4.71
N PHE A 106 7.17 3.90 4.41
CA PHE A 106 6.53 5.17 4.74
C PHE A 106 6.50 5.46 6.26
N ASP A 107 6.86 6.69 6.62
CA ASP A 107 6.81 7.21 8.00
C ASP A 107 6.16 8.60 8.01
N TRP A 108 5.18 8.79 8.89
CA TRP A 108 4.44 10.03 9.03
C TRP A 108 5.22 11.18 9.61
N ASN A 109 6.18 10.89 10.48
CA ASN A 109 7.00 11.93 11.11
C ASN A 109 7.88 12.64 10.08
N ILE A 110 8.21 11.95 8.98
CA ILE A 110 9.01 12.44 7.85
C ILE A 110 8.26 12.21 6.54
N ARG A 111 6.95 12.44 6.54
CA ARG A 111 6.05 12.18 5.39
C ARG A 111 6.55 12.80 4.08
N THR A 112 7.05 14.03 4.12
CA THR A 112 7.58 14.74 2.94
C THR A 112 8.76 14.02 2.30
N GLU A 113 9.48 13.21 3.07
CA GLU A 113 10.66 12.45 2.63
C GLU A 113 10.34 11.00 2.26
N THR A 114 9.22 10.45 2.73
CA THR A 114 8.89 9.02 2.57
C THR A 114 7.63 8.76 1.73
N ALA A 115 6.76 9.76 1.55
CA ALA A 115 5.65 9.72 0.60
C ALA A 115 6.07 10.22 -0.79
N ILE A 116 5.31 9.83 -1.81
CA ILE A 116 5.39 10.48 -3.13
C ILE A 116 4.23 11.47 -3.21
N SER A 117 4.55 12.76 -3.21
CA SER A 117 3.52 13.80 -3.33
C SER A 117 2.79 13.69 -4.67
N GLY A 118 1.54 14.12 -4.70
CA GLY A 118 0.75 14.17 -5.92
C GLY A 118 1.34 15.10 -6.95
N TRP A 119 2.08 16.13 -6.52
CA TRP A 119 2.86 17.00 -7.40
C TRP A 119 4.00 16.24 -8.07
N GLU A 120 4.90 15.61 -7.28
CA GLU A 120 6.03 14.85 -7.83
C GLU A 120 5.59 13.71 -8.76
N PHE A 121 4.54 12.98 -8.38
CA PHE A 121 3.98 11.93 -9.23
C PHE A 121 3.50 12.51 -10.57
N THR A 122 2.85 13.68 -10.52
CA THR A 122 2.37 14.37 -11.72
C THR A 122 3.52 14.80 -12.62
N GLU A 123 4.57 15.40 -12.05
CA GLU A 123 5.76 15.81 -12.82
C GLU A 123 6.41 14.63 -13.54
N LYS A 124 6.54 13.47 -12.88
CA LYS A 124 7.06 12.25 -13.54
C LYS A 124 6.16 11.79 -14.68
N ILE A 125 4.84 11.85 -14.51
CA ILE A 125 3.89 11.46 -15.55
C ILE A 125 3.94 12.42 -16.74
N GLU A 126 4.01 13.73 -16.51
CA GLU A 126 4.14 14.76 -17.56
C GLU A 126 5.44 14.66 -18.34
N ALA A 127 6.53 14.26 -17.67
CA ALA A 127 7.83 14.05 -18.31
C ALA A 127 7.81 12.90 -19.32
N ILE A 128 6.82 11.99 -19.27
CA ILE A 128 6.60 10.95 -20.28
C ILE A 128 5.97 11.58 -21.54
N LYS A 129 6.76 11.69 -22.60
CA LYS A 129 6.37 12.26 -23.92
C LYS A 129 5.64 11.26 -24.82
N ALA A 130 5.58 9.98 -24.41
CA ALA A 130 4.82 8.96 -25.14
C ALA A 130 3.36 9.41 -25.30
N LYS A 131 2.85 9.34 -26.53
CA LYS A 131 1.47 9.74 -26.85
C LYS A 131 0.48 8.82 -26.13
N LYS A 132 0.71 7.51 -26.20
CA LYS A 132 -0.15 6.50 -25.60
C LYS A 132 0.33 6.19 -24.17
N LEU A 133 -0.41 6.63 -23.17
CA LEU A 133 -0.11 6.39 -21.77
C LEU A 133 -1.38 6.00 -21.02
N VAL A 134 -1.31 4.94 -20.23
CA VAL A 134 -2.36 4.56 -19.29
C VAL A 134 -1.76 4.51 -17.89
N VAL A 135 -2.30 5.34 -17.00
CA VAL A 135 -1.99 5.32 -15.56
C VAL A 135 -3.15 4.64 -14.84
N ILE A 136 -2.84 3.59 -14.09
CA ILE A 136 -3.80 2.76 -13.39
C ILE A 136 -3.46 2.80 -11.90
N LEU A 137 -4.38 3.33 -11.10
CA LEU A 137 -4.21 3.49 -9.67
C LEU A 137 -5.20 2.58 -8.96
N ASP A 138 -4.73 1.40 -8.56
CA ASP A 138 -5.46 0.46 -7.70
C ASP A 138 -5.11 0.71 -6.22
N CYS A 139 -5.45 1.90 -5.77
CA CYS A 139 -5.20 2.34 -4.40
C CYS A 139 -6.53 2.67 -3.74
N CYS A 140 -6.77 2.14 -2.55
CA CYS A 140 -8.03 2.42 -1.87
C CYS A 140 -7.97 2.46 -0.35
N HIS A 141 -9.02 3.05 0.23
CA HIS A 141 -9.33 3.04 1.65
C HIS A 141 -9.19 1.63 2.27
N ALA A 142 -8.05 1.31 2.87
CA ALA A 142 -8.10 0.54 4.10
C ALA A 142 -8.49 1.52 5.21
N GLY A 143 -9.51 1.27 6.03
CA GLY A 143 -9.71 2.06 7.26
C GLY A 143 -8.42 2.14 8.08
N GLY A 144 -8.16 3.32 8.68
CA GLY A 144 -7.10 3.66 9.64
C GLY A 144 -5.90 2.71 9.76
N VAL A 145 -4.69 3.19 9.42
CA VAL A 145 -3.50 2.59 10.06
C VAL A 145 -3.60 3.02 11.53
N PRO A 146 -3.63 2.09 12.50
CA PRO A 146 -3.86 2.42 13.91
C PRO A 146 -2.83 3.38 14.52
N ALA A 147 -1.67 3.54 13.88
CA ALA A 147 -0.58 4.38 14.34
C ALA A 147 -0.74 5.89 14.02
N LEU A 148 -1.82 6.32 13.36
CA LEU A 148 -1.87 7.61 12.65
C LEU A 148 -2.96 8.58 13.09
N LYS A 149 -3.35 8.54 14.36
CA LYS A 149 -4.23 9.57 14.92
C LYS A 149 -3.39 10.66 15.57
N THR A 150 -2.98 11.66 14.78
CA THR A 150 -2.60 12.97 15.33
C THR A 150 -3.87 13.82 15.49
N PRO A 151 -4.10 14.46 16.66
CA PRO A 151 -5.37 15.16 16.96
C PRO A 151 -5.69 16.35 16.05
N ASP A 152 -4.71 16.89 15.33
CA ASP A 152 -4.81 18.21 14.67
C ASP A 152 -5.03 18.17 13.15
N THR A 153 -5.02 16.99 12.53
CA THR A 153 -5.21 16.85 11.08
C THR A 153 -6.45 16.01 10.79
N ARG A 154 -7.44 16.61 10.13
CA ARG A 154 -8.63 15.90 9.61
C ARG A 154 -8.25 15.04 8.40
N PHE A 155 -7.43 14.02 8.63
CA PHE A 155 -7.01 13.06 7.63
C PHE A 155 -8.23 12.31 7.09
N THR A 156 -8.43 12.38 5.78
CA THR A 156 -9.41 11.55 5.07
C THR A 156 -8.64 10.84 3.97
N LYS A 157 -8.55 9.50 4.03
CA LYS A 157 -8.13 8.69 2.87
C LYS A 157 -9.10 9.03 1.73
N LEU A 158 -8.63 9.29 0.51
CA LEU A 158 -9.45 9.69 -0.66
C LEU A 158 -8.53 9.72 -1.92
N PRO A 159 -9.06 9.78 -3.17
CA PRO A 159 -8.48 9.17 -4.38
C PRO A 159 -7.31 9.97 -4.97
N VAL A 160 -6.82 9.51 -6.13
CA VAL A 160 -5.83 10.13 -7.02
C VAL A 160 -5.74 11.68 -6.89
N PRO A 161 -4.53 12.25 -6.75
CA PRO A 161 -4.33 13.69 -6.58
C PRO A 161 -5.07 14.57 -7.60
N PRO A 162 -5.81 15.60 -7.18
CA PRO A 162 -6.36 16.65 -8.03
C PRO A 162 -5.30 17.39 -8.85
N SER A 163 -4.06 17.47 -8.36
CA SER A 163 -2.92 17.99 -9.14
C SER A 163 -2.62 17.14 -10.38
N LEU A 164 -2.93 15.84 -10.36
CA LEU A 164 -2.87 14.98 -11.55
C LEU A 164 -3.98 15.33 -12.57
N LEU A 165 -5.03 16.06 -12.15
CA LEU A 165 -6.16 16.46 -13.00
C LEU A 165 -5.81 17.62 -13.92
N SER A 166 -5.02 18.58 -13.44
CA SER A 166 -4.61 19.76 -14.21
C SER A 166 -3.55 19.41 -15.27
N SER A 167 -2.56 18.63 -14.90
CA SER A 167 -1.24 18.76 -15.56
C SER A 167 -0.99 17.80 -16.73
N LEU A 168 -1.90 16.89 -17.08
CA LEU A 168 -1.78 16.19 -18.37
C LEU A 168 -2.11 17.17 -19.53
N GLU A 169 -1.21 18.07 -19.90
CA GLU A 169 -1.43 19.07 -20.95
C GLU A 169 -0.77 18.69 -22.29
N SER A 170 0.13 17.70 -22.29
CA SER A 170 0.88 17.28 -23.48
C SER A 170 0.67 15.80 -23.83
N GLY A 171 0.48 15.51 -25.12
CA GLY A 171 0.34 14.15 -25.68
C GLY A 171 -1.11 13.68 -25.91
N SER A 172 -1.32 12.92 -26.99
CA SER A 172 -2.63 12.41 -27.43
C SER A 172 -2.81 10.92 -27.12
N GLY A 173 -3.93 10.51 -26.50
CA GLY A 173 -4.20 9.12 -26.13
C GLY A 173 -3.76 8.78 -24.71
N ARG A 174 -3.96 9.70 -23.76
CA ARG A 174 -3.55 9.53 -22.36
C ARG A 174 -4.77 9.31 -21.47
N VAL A 175 -4.73 8.27 -20.64
CA VAL A 175 -5.83 7.85 -19.77
C VAL A 175 -5.33 7.66 -18.34
N VAL A 176 -6.07 8.20 -17.38
CA VAL A 176 -5.89 7.91 -15.95
C VAL A 176 -7.15 7.25 -15.43
N ILE A 177 -7.00 6.05 -14.87
CA ILE A 177 -8.08 5.28 -14.25
C ILE A 177 -7.74 4.95 -12.80
N ALA A 178 -8.72 5.16 -11.93
CA ALA A 178 -8.69 4.73 -10.54
C ALA A 178 -9.64 3.54 -10.33
N SER A 179 -9.27 2.63 -9.44
CA SER A 179 -10.05 1.44 -9.13
C SER A 179 -11.38 1.71 -8.41
N SER A 180 -11.50 2.87 -7.75
CA SER A 180 -12.70 3.31 -7.07
C SER A 180 -12.87 4.84 -7.13
N ASP A 181 -14.10 5.30 -7.02
CA ASP A 181 -14.41 6.71 -6.74
C ASP A 181 -13.93 7.11 -5.33
N ALA A 182 -13.86 8.42 -5.06
CA ALA A 182 -13.53 9.02 -3.78
C ALA A 182 -14.33 8.37 -2.64
N GLU A 183 -15.65 8.29 -2.76
CA GLU A 183 -16.52 7.86 -1.66
C GLU A 183 -16.57 6.31 -1.50
N GLN A 184 -15.67 5.55 -2.14
CA GLN A 184 -15.79 4.09 -2.31
C GLN A 184 -14.52 3.31 -1.94
N TYR A 185 -14.68 1.99 -1.74
CA TYR A 185 -13.60 1.05 -1.35
C TYR A 185 -13.13 0.18 -2.55
N SER A 186 -11.83 -0.15 -2.64
CA SER A 186 -11.30 -1.27 -3.44
C SER A 186 -11.46 -2.48 -2.59
N TYR A 187 -12.07 -3.49 -3.18
CA TYR A 187 -12.20 -4.78 -2.55
C TYR A 187 -10.98 -5.62 -2.89
N THR A 188 -10.31 -6.10 -1.85
CA THR A 188 -9.34 -7.17 -1.98
C THR A 188 -10.10 -8.46 -2.25
N GLY A 189 -9.64 -9.27 -3.21
CA GLY A 189 -10.12 -10.63 -3.40
C GLY A 189 -9.00 -11.64 -3.14
N ASN A 190 -9.31 -12.92 -3.33
CA ASN A 190 -8.32 -13.98 -3.37
C ASN A 190 -8.33 -14.61 -4.78
N PRO A 191 -7.20 -14.66 -5.51
CA PRO A 191 -5.85 -14.20 -5.13
C PRO A 191 -5.57 -12.70 -5.36
N TYR A 192 -6.41 -11.98 -6.11
CA TYR A 192 -6.17 -10.59 -6.56
C TYR A 192 -7.26 -9.63 -6.09
N SER A 193 -6.99 -8.32 -6.09
CA SER A 193 -8.04 -7.31 -5.93
C SER A 193 -9.12 -7.48 -7.01
N VAL A 194 -10.35 -7.05 -6.73
CA VAL A 194 -11.46 -7.18 -7.69
C VAL A 194 -11.18 -6.40 -8.97
N PHE A 195 -10.63 -5.20 -8.82
CA PHE A 195 -10.24 -4.36 -9.95
C PHE A 195 -9.16 -5.05 -10.79
N THR A 196 -8.10 -5.56 -10.15
CA THR A 196 -7.01 -6.22 -10.85
C THR A 196 -7.45 -7.51 -11.50
N ALA A 197 -8.31 -8.32 -10.86
CA ALA A 197 -8.89 -9.51 -11.48
C ALA A 197 -9.64 -9.17 -12.78
N CYS A 198 -10.48 -8.13 -12.77
CA CYS A 198 -11.19 -7.67 -13.97
C CYS A 198 -10.22 -7.10 -15.03
N LEU A 199 -9.16 -6.40 -14.62
CA LEU A 199 -8.14 -5.87 -15.54
C LEU A 199 -7.38 -7.01 -16.24
N LEU A 200 -6.96 -8.03 -15.50
CA LEU A 200 -6.26 -9.20 -16.04
C LEU A 200 -7.15 -9.96 -17.04
N GLU A 201 -8.44 -10.04 -16.79
CA GLU A 201 -9.41 -10.63 -17.71
C GLU A 201 -9.59 -9.81 -18.98
N ALA A 202 -9.69 -8.48 -18.85
CA ALA A 202 -9.83 -7.58 -19.98
C ALA A 202 -8.61 -7.64 -20.91
N LEU A 203 -7.40 -7.60 -20.36
CA LEU A 203 -6.14 -7.70 -21.11
C LEU A 203 -5.98 -9.05 -21.82
N GLN A 204 -6.59 -10.11 -21.28
CA GLN A 204 -6.57 -11.44 -21.89
C GLN A 204 -7.69 -11.68 -22.91
N GLY A 205 -8.47 -10.64 -23.23
CA GLY A 205 -9.43 -10.64 -24.32
C GLY A 205 -10.89 -10.85 -23.90
N LYS A 206 -11.22 -10.96 -22.60
CA LYS A 206 -12.65 -11.02 -22.18
C LYS A 206 -13.41 -9.74 -22.50
N ALA A 207 -12.69 -8.61 -22.60
CA ALA A 207 -13.24 -7.32 -23.00
C ALA A 207 -13.39 -7.16 -24.52
N SER A 208 -12.82 -8.09 -25.31
CA SER A 208 -12.68 -7.89 -26.75
C SER A 208 -14.00 -8.07 -27.49
N VAL A 209 -14.48 -7.00 -28.13
CA VAL A 209 -15.64 -7.04 -29.04
C VAL A 209 -15.24 -7.54 -30.43
N VAL A 210 -14.07 -7.11 -30.91
CA VAL A 210 -13.52 -7.51 -32.21
C VAL A 210 -12.42 -8.53 -32.02
N LYS A 211 -12.61 -9.71 -32.62
CA LYS A 211 -11.69 -10.86 -32.54
C LYS A 211 -10.44 -10.71 -33.43
N ASP A 212 -9.62 -9.68 -33.20
CA ASP A 212 -8.45 -9.34 -34.00
C ASP A 212 -7.08 -9.46 -33.28
N GLY A 213 -7.07 -10.00 -32.06
CA GLY A 213 -5.86 -10.19 -31.28
C GLY A 213 -5.41 -8.99 -30.45
N TYR A 214 -6.11 -7.85 -30.46
CA TYR A 214 -5.72 -6.64 -29.72
C TYR A 214 -6.64 -6.33 -28.53
N ALA A 215 -6.05 -6.12 -27.35
CA ALA A 215 -6.74 -5.58 -26.19
C ALA A 215 -6.65 -4.05 -26.21
N ARG A 216 -7.76 -3.40 -26.55
CA ARG A 216 -7.83 -1.93 -26.71
C ARG A 216 -8.38 -1.22 -25.49
N ILE A 217 -7.95 0.02 -25.29
CA ILE A 217 -8.28 0.80 -24.10
C ILE A 217 -9.78 0.99 -23.90
N LEU A 218 -10.57 1.33 -24.94
CA LEU A 218 -12.01 1.55 -24.77
C LEU A 218 -12.75 0.28 -24.33
N ASN A 219 -12.36 -0.87 -24.90
CA ASN A 219 -12.91 -2.16 -24.53
C ASN A 219 -12.56 -2.52 -23.09
N ILE A 220 -11.29 -2.31 -22.70
CA ILE A 220 -10.82 -2.57 -21.33
C ILE A 220 -11.59 -1.70 -20.33
N LEU A 221 -11.71 -0.39 -20.60
CA LEU A 221 -12.49 0.51 -19.75
C LEU A 221 -13.95 0.03 -19.64
N SER A 222 -14.61 -0.21 -20.77
CA SER A 222 -16.01 -0.69 -20.78
C SER A 222 -16.18 -1.96 -19.93
N TYR A 223 -15.25 -2.91 -20.02
CA TYR A 223 -15.26 -4.12 -19.22
C TYR A 223 -15.07 -3.85 -17.73
N LEU A 224 -14.14 -2.97 -17.35
CA LEU A 224 -13.91 -2.60 -15.95
C LEU A 224 -15.17 -1.94 -15.35
N PHE A 225 -15.76 -0.98 -16.05
CA PHE A 225 -16.97 -0.28 -15.60
C PHE A 225 -18.20 -1.19 -15.50
N ASP A 226 -18.25 -2.28 -16.28
CA ASP A 226 -19.33 -3.26 -16.21
C ASP A 226 -19.11 -4.30 -15.10
N GLN A 227 -17.91 -4.86 -15.02
CA GLN A 227 -17.64 -6.05 -14.21
C GLN A 227 -17.29 -5.74 -12.76
N VAL A 228 -16.57 -4.64 -12.49
CA VAL A 228 -16.20 -4.29 -11.12
C VAL A 228 -17.44 -3.98 -10.26
N PRO A 229 -18.42 -3.19 -10.70
CA PRO A 229 -19.66 -3.01 -9.95
C PRO A 229 -20.46 -4.30 -9.79
N LYS A 230 -20.55 -5.14 -10.83
CA LYS A 230 -21.27 -6.42 -10.74
C LYS A 230 -20.69 -7.34 -9.67
N ARG A 231 -19.36 -7.44 -9.59
CA ARG A 231 -18.65 -8.32 -8.63
C ARG A 231 -18.58 -7.77 -7.22
N THR A 232 -18.78 -6.47 -7.05
CA THR A 232 -18.80 -5.81 -5.74
C THR A 232 -20.20 -5.44 -5.27
N ALA A 233 -21.26 -5.89 -5.95
CA ALA A 233 -22.65 -5.48 -5.68
C ALA A 233 -22.83 -3.95 -5.65
N GLY A 234 -22.13 -3.25 -6.55
CA GLY A 234 -22.16 -1.80 -6.72
C GLY A 234 -21.33 -1.01 -5.72
N LYS A 235 -20.62 -1.68 -4.80
CA LYS A 235 -19.83 -1.03 -3.73
C LYS A 235 -18.49 -0.46 -4.21
N GLN A 236 -18.01 -0.91 -5.37
CA GLN A 236 -16.84 -0.36 -6.04
C GLN A 236 -17.22 0.00 -7.47
N LYS A 237 -16.95 1.24 -7.85
CA LYS A 237 -17.10 1.73 -9.21
C LYS A 237 -15.77 2.31 -9.65
N PRO A 238 -15.12 1.75 -10.68
CA PRO A 238 -13.99 2.38 -11.31
C PRO A 238 -14.36 3.80 -11.73
N PHE A 239 -13.37 4.67 -11.81
CA PHE A 239 -13.56 6.02 -12.28
C PHE A 239 -12.42 6.40 -13.21
N VAL A 240 -12.76 7.05 -14.33
CA VAL A 240 -11.78 7.58 -15.28
C VAL A 240 -11.67 9.06 -15.03
N ASN A 241 -10.50 9.47 -14.55
CA ASN A 241 -10.26 10.85 -14.15
C ASN A 241 -10.04 11.78 -15.34
N LYS A 242 -9.30 11.32 -16.36
CA LYS A 242 -8.95 12.13 -17.52
C LYS A 242 -8.75 11.26 -18.77
N VAL A 243 -9.28 11.74 -19.89
CA VAL A 243 -9.10 11.17 -21.23
C VAL A 243 -8.68 12.32 -22.14
N LEU A 244 -7.50 12.22 -22.75
CA LEU A 244 -7.01 13.22 -23.69
C LEU A 244 -6.86 12.61 -25.07
N ASN A 245 -7.53 13.22 -26.06
CA ASN A 245 -7.42 12.88 -27.48
C ASN A 245 -7.43 11.35 -27.73
N LEU A 246 -8.42 10.66 -27.14
CA LEU A 246 -8.66 9.22 -27.36
C LEU A 246 -9.33 8.95 -28.71
N SER A 247 -9.01 9.76 -29.71
CA SER A 247 -9.47 9.56 -31.09
C SER A 247 -8.97 8.24 -31.65
N ASP A 248 -7.82 7.77 -31.16
CA ASP A 248 -7.25 6.47 -31.51
C ASP A 248 -7.54 5.49 -30.36
N ASP A 249 -8.51 4.58 -30.52
CA ASP A 249 -8.72 3.44 -29.61
C ASP A 249 -7.52 2.49 -29.69
N PHE A 250 -6.42 2.89 -29.04
CA PHE A 250 -5.13 2.25 -29.21
C PHE A 250 -5.05 0.92 -28.45
N PRO A 251 -4.31 -0.07 -29.00
CA PRO A 251 -4.06 -1.32 -28.30
C PRO A 251 -3.10 -1.09 -27.14
N LEU A 252 -3.44 -1.63 -25.97
CA LEU A 252 -2.51 -1.78 -24.85
C LEU A 252 -1.61 -2.99 -25.09
N CYS A 253 -2.17 -4.09 -25.57
CA CYS A 253 -1.36 -5.29 -25.80
C CYS A 253 -2.03 -6.19 -26.83
N TYR A 254 -1.32 -7.25 -27.19
CA TYR A 254 -1.99 -8.41 -27.74
C TYR A 254 -2.83 -9.10 -26.67
N TYR A 255 -3.96 -9.71 -27.04
CA TYR A 255 -4.49 -10.82 -26.24
C TYR A 255 -4.13 -12.13 -26.92
N ALA A 256 -3.97 -13.18 -26.11
CA ALA A 256 -3.66 -14.53 -26.58
C ALA A 256 -2.40 -14.66 -27.47
N GLY A 257 -1.47 -13.70 -27.47
CA GLY A 257 -0.31 -13.63 -28.36
C GLY A 257 -0.66 -13.16 -29.78
N GLY A 258 -1.72 -12.38 -29.93
CA GLY A 258 -2.19 -11.82 -31.20
C GLY A 258 -3.11 -12.77 -31.99
N TYR A 259 -3.54 -13.87 -31.37
CA TYR A 259 -4.50 -14.79 -31.97
C TYR A 259 -5.90 -14.20 -31.89
N LYS A 260 -6.72 -14.45 -32.92
CA LYS A 260 -8.10 -13.96 -33.00
C LYS A 260 -9.01 -14.55 -31.93
N GLU A 261 -8.77 -15.79 -31.52
CA GLU A 261 -9.54 -16.45 -30.48
C GLU A 261 -8.83 -16.31 -29.12
N PRO A 262 -9.50 -15.76 -28.09
CA PRO A 262 -8.96 -15.70 -26.74
C PRO A 262 -8.59 -17.09 -26.24
N LYS A 263 -7.41 -17.22 -25.62
CA LYS A 263 -7.00 -18.46 -24.95
C LYS A 263 -7.60 -18.49 -23.55
N ARG A 264 -7.99 -19.69 -23.08
CA ARG A 264 -8.41 -19.91 -21.69
C ARG A 264 -7.42 -19.26 -20.73
N ILE A 265 -7.92 -18.48 -19.78
CA ILE A 265 -7.11 -17.85 -18.75
C ILE A 265 -6.73 -18.93 -17.74
N LYS A 266 -5.45 -19.30 -17.67
CA LYS A 266 -4.97 -20.44 -16.84
C LYS A 266 -4.91 -20.12 -15.34
N PHE A 267 -4.81 -18.85 -14.97
CA PHE A 267 -4.63 -18.44 -13.56
C PHE A 267 -5.95 -18.11 -12.85
N ILE A 268 -7.09 -18.33 -13.51
CA ILE A 268 -8.44 -18.13 -12.97
C ILE A 268 -9.20 -19.45 -13.09
N ASP A 269 -8.64 -20.52 -12.51
CA ASP A 269 -9.35 -21.80 -12.40
C ASP A 269 -10.28 -21.84 -11.17
N GLU A 270 -10.17 -20.84 -10.29
CA GLU A 270 -11.11 -20.58 -9.20
C GLU A 270 -11.77 -19.21 -9.46
N GLU A 271 -13.10 -19.15 -9.38
CA GLU A 271 -13.77 -17.84 -9.34
C GLU A 271 -13.22 -17.08 -8.14
N PRO A 272 -12.75 -15.82 -8.32
CA PRO A 272 -12.23 -15.06 -7.20
C PRO A 272 -13.31 -15.00 -6.13
N ILE A 273 -12.98 -15.44 -4.91
CA ILE A 273 -13.92 -15.33 -3.80
C ILE A 273 -13.98 -13.85 -3.44
N PHE A 274 -15.05 -13.21 -3.89
CA PHE A 274 -15.44 -11.87 -3.48
C PHE A 274 -16.13 -11.97 -2.13
N GLU A 275 -15.40 -12.42 -1.11
CA GLU A 275 -15.83 -12.12 0.24
C GLU A 275 -15.80 -10.59 0.32
N PRO A 276 -16.93 -9.91 0.59
CA PRO A 276 -16.80 -8.60 1.19
C PRO A 276 -15.83 -8.82 2.34
N VAL A 277 -14.80 -7.99 2.44
CA VAL A 277 -14.12 -7.87 3.70
C VAL A 277 -15.19 -7.33 4.66
N TYR A 278 -16.02 -8.23 5.20
CA TYR A 278 -16.45 -8.17 6.57
C TYR A 278 -15.15 -8.34 7.36
N ARG A 279 -14.32 -7.29 7.34
CA ARG A 279 -13.91 -6.73 8.61
C ARG A 279 -15.24 -6.41 9.25
N THR A 280 -15.71 -7.37 10.06
CA THR A 280 -16.49 -7.11 11.26
C THR A 280 -16.15 -5.69 11.69
N ASN A 281 -17.16 -4.82 11.67
CA ASN A 281 -17.10 -3.43 12.10
C ASN A 281 -15.82 -3.16 12.91
N PRO A 282 -14.86 -2.31 12.47
CA PRO A 282 -13.58 -2.15 13.17
C PRO A 282 -13.74 -1.76 14.64
N LEU A 283 -14.92 -1.30 15.06
CA LEU A 283 -15.28 -1.06 16.44
C LEU A 283 -15.39 -2.32 17.33
N THR A 284 -15.59 -3.52 16.78
CA THR A 284 -15.67 -4.76 17.59
C THR A 284 -14.37 -5.55 17.65
N ASN A 285 -13.52 -5.53 16.61
CA ASN A 285 -12.29 -6.32 16.59
C ASN A 285 -11.02 -5.56 17.06
N HIS A 286 -11.05 -4.22 17.07
CA HIS A 286 -10.00 -3.44 17.73
C HIS A 286 -10.01 -3.66 19.24
N ASN A 287 -11.20 -3.79 19.83
CA ASN A 287 -11.35 -4.18 21.23
C ASN A 287 -10.79 -5.57 21.50
N ALA A 288 -11.04 -6.59 20.68
CA ALA A 288 -10.53 -7.94 20.94
C ALA A 288 -8.99 -8.03 20.84
N PHE A 289 -8.39 -7.39 19.83
CA PHE A 289 -6.93 -7.38 19.67
C PHE A 289 -6.23 -6.50 20.72
N ASN A 290 -6.77 -5.31 21.00
CA ASN A 290 -6.26 -4.45 22.07
C ASN A 290 -6.49 -5.10 23.44
N GLN A 291 -7.59 -5.84 23.65
CA GLN A 291 -7.80 -6.60 24.90
C GLN A 291 -6.76 -7.71 25.07
N GLU A 292 -6.41 -8.45 24.03
CA GLU A 292 -5.38 -9.49 24.12
C GLU A 292 -3.99 -8.87 24.37
N LYS A 293 -3.70 -7.71 23.75
CA LYS A 293 -2.46 -6.96 23.97
C LYS A 293 -2.39 -6.31 25.35
N ILE A 294 -3.50 -5.73 25.82
CA ILE A 294 -3.66 -5.18 27.18
C ILE A 294 -3.49 -6.31 28.20
N LYS A 295 -4.08 -7.48 27.98
CA LYS A 295 -3.95 -8.65 28.85
C LYS A 295 -2.49 -9.13 28.96
N ARG A 296 -1.73 -9.10 27.87
CA ARG A 296 -0.28 -9.39 27.89
C ARG A 296 0.49 -8.32 28.67
N LEU A 297 0.25 -7.04 28.39
CA LEU A 297 0.91 -5.94 29.10
C LEU A 297 0.56 -5.92 30.60
N GLN A 298 -0.67 -6.25 30.98
CA GLN A 298 -1.09 -6.41 32.38
C GLN A 298 -0.33 -7.55 33.07
N LYS A 299 -0.11 -8.67 32.36
CA LYS A 299 0.71 -9.76 32.88
C LYS A 299 2.17 -9.34 33.05
N ASP A 300 2.72 -8.55 32.13
CA ASP A 300 4.08 -8.03 32.24
C ASP A 300 4.20 -7.05 33.43
N ILE A 301 3.19 -6.19 33.64
CA ILE A 301 3.11 -5.32 34.84
C ILE A 301 3.09 -6.17 36.11
N GLU A 302 2.28 -7.23 36.18
CA GLU A 302 2.21 -8.11 37.36
C GLU A 302 3.57 -8.77 37.67
N ILE A 303 4.37 -9.06 36.64
CA ILE A 303 5.72 -9.60 36.81
C ILE A 303 6.67 -8.53 37.40
N GLU A 304 6.64 -7.32 36.84
CA GLU A 304 7.48 -6.21 37.31
C GLU A 304 7.07 -5.75 38.72
N GLU A 305 5.77 -5.73 39.06
CA GLU A 305 5.27 -5.45 40.41
C GLU A 305 5.78 -6.48 41.43
N LYS A 306 5.82 -7.77 41.07
CA LYS A 306 6.43 -8.80 41.92
C LYS A 306 7.93 -8.57 42.12
N GLN A 307 8.64 -8.07 41.12
CA GLN A 307 10.05 -7.70 41.24
C GLN A 307 10.22 -6.49 42.16
N TYR A 308 9.38 -5.46 42.00
CA TYR A 308 9.36 -4.27 42.85
C TYR A 308 9.12 -4.62 44.33
N ASP A 309 8.14 -5.49 44.61
CA ASP A 309 7.85 -5.97 45.96
C ASP A 309 9.03 -6.76 46.55
N SER A 310 9.67 -7.61 45.73
CA SER A 310 10.85 -8.36 46.14
C SER A 310 12.00 -7.44 46.53
N LEU A 311 12.28 -6.43 45.71
CA LEU A 311 13.32 -5.43 45.98
C LEU A 311 12.98 -4.61 47.24
N THR A 312 11.73 -4.22 47.41
CA THR A 312 11.27 -3.50 48.61
C THR A 312 11.50 -4.30 49.89
N ARG A 313 11.17 -5.61 49.89
CA ARG A 313 11.45 -6.48 51.05
C ARG A 313 12.94 -6.64 51.31
N LYS A 314 13.77 -6.77 50.26
CA LYS A 314 15.24 -6.84 50.41
C LYS A 314 15.80 -5.56 51.05
N ILE A 315 15.32 -4.39 50.60
CA ILE A 315 15.69 -3.09 51.17
C ILE A 315 15.27 -3.01 52.65
N GLU A 316 14.05 -3.42 53.01
CA GLU A 316 13.59 -3.42 54.40
C GLU A 316 14.43 -4.31 55.32
N VAL A 317 14.83 -5.50 54.84
CA VAL A 317 15.73 -6.40 55.59
C VAL A 317 17.08 -5.72 55.84
N ILE A 318 17.65 -5.06 54.82
CA ILE A 318 18.91 -4.33 54.97
C ILE A 318 18.75 -3.16 55.93
N VAL A 319 17.66 -2.39 55.85
CA VAL A 319 17.38 -1.28 56.78
C VAL A 319 17.28 -1.76 58.23
N LYS A 320 16.59 -2.88 58.48
CA LYS A 320 16.52 -3.49 59.82
C LYS A 320 17.90 -3.94 60.33
N ARG A 321 18.73 -4.51 59.44
CA ARG A 321 20.10 -4.91 59.79
C ARG A 321 20.99 -3.70 60.09
N LEU A 322 20.92 -2.65 59.27
CA LEU A 322 21.65 -1.39 59.47
C LEU A 322 21.35 -0.73 60.82
N ALA A 323 20.14 -0.91 61.36
CA ALA A 323 19.77 -0.39 62.67
C ALA A 323 20.45 -1.11 63.85
N THR A 324 21.00 -2.31 63.64
CA THR A 324 21.55 -3.18 64.70
C THR A 324 23.04 -3.51 64.52
N VAL A 325 23.59 -3.29 63.33
CA VAL A 325 25.00 -3.61 63.02
C VAL A 325 25.96 -2.59 63.64
N ILE A 326 27.03 -3.09 64.28
CA ILE A 326 28.04 -2.27 64.98
C ILE A 326 29.33 -2.18 64.16
N ASP A 327 29.70 -3.27 63.45
CA ASP A 327 30.91 -3.32 62.62
C ASP A 327 30.84 -2.27 61.49
N PRO A 328 31.75 -1.29 61.44
CA PRO A 328 31.78 -0.27 60.40
C PRO A 328 31.90 -0.83 58.98
N VAL A 329 32.66 -1.91 58.80
CA VAL A 329 32.90 -2.49 57.47
C VAL A 329 31.63 -3.18 56.94
N GLU A 330 30.97 -3.99 57.79
CA GLU A 330 29.68 -4.60 57.46
C GLU A 330 28.62 -3.51 57.20
N LYS A 331 28.65 -2.42 58.00
CA LYS A 331 27.72 -1.30 57.85
C LYS A 331 27.85 -0.59 56.51
N ASP A 332 29.06 -0.33 56.03
CA ASP A 332 29.27 0.34 54.76
C ASP A 332 28.92 -0.56 53.57
N SER A 333 29.27 -1.85 53.63
CA SER A 333 28.82 -2.84 52.62
C SER A 333 27.29 -2.94 52.52
N LEU A 334 26.58 -2.90 53.64
CA LEU A 334 25.11 -2.90 53.66
C LEU A 334 24.51 -1.62 53.07
N LYS A 335 25.16 -0.46 53.22
CA LYS A 335 24.70 0.79 52.60
C LYS A 335 24.85 0.75 51.07
N GLU A 336 25.98 0.25 50.58
CA GLU A 336 26.20 0.07 49.14
C GLU A 336 25.15 -0.85 48.55
N ARG A 337 24.91 -2.01 49.18
CA ARG A 337 23.91 -2.97 48.72
C ARG A 337 22.47 -2.41 48.76
N LYS A 338 22.18 -1.57 49.75
CA LYS A 338 20.91 -0.83 49.82
C LYS A 338 20.75 0.11 48.62
N ALA A 339 21.79 0.90 48.31
CA ALA A 339 21.76 1.83 47.20
C ALA A 339 21.58 1.11 45.85
N GLU A 340 22.27 -0.02 45.63
CA GLU A 340 22.09 -0.86 44.43
C GLU A 340 20.63 -1.32 44.26
N PHE A 341 20.00 -1.83 45.33
CA PHE A 341 18.60 -2.25 45.26
C PHE A 341 17.63 -1.07 45.11
N GLU A 342 17.96 0.11 45.64
CA GLU A 342 17.16 1.31 45.44
C GLU A 342 17.18 1.77 43.97
N GLU A 343 18.35 1.73 43.32
CA GLU A 343 18.51 2.04 41.89
C GLU A 343 17.80 1.01 41.01
N GLU A 344 17.96 -0.29 41.29
CA GLU A 344 17.26 -1.35 40.56
C GLU A 344 15.73 -1.20 40.69
N ARG A 345 15.26 -0.84 41.89
CA ARG A 345 13.83 -0.62 42.16
C ARG A 345 13.29 0.59 41.38
N GLU A 346 14.04 1.68 41.28
CA GLU A 346 13.66 2.86 40.49
C GLU A 346 13.53 2.51 39.00
N LEU A 347 14.44 1.69 38.46
CA LEU A 347 14.35 1.23 37.08
C LEU A 347 13.11 0.37 36.83
N VAL A 348 12.76 -0.51 37.77
CA VAL A 348 11.52 -1.32 37.70
C VAL A 348 10.29 -0.41 37.76
N GLU A 349 10.28 0.60 38.61
CA GLU A 349 9.18 1.58 38.70
C GLU A 349 8.98 2.33 37.37
N GLN A 350 10.08 2.77 36.73
CA GLN A 350 10.02 3.41 35.41
C GLN A 350 9.47 2.45 34.34
N LYS A 351 9.84 1.17 34.36
CA LYS A 351 9.30 0.16 33.43
C LYS A 351 7.80 -0.04 33.63
N ILE A 352 7.34 -0.15 34.88
CA ILE A 352 5.91 -0.26 35.21
C ILE A 352 5.16 0.95 34.64
N HIS A 353 5.68 2.17 34.85
CA HIS A 353 5.08 3.39 34.31
C HIS A 353 4.99 3.36 32.76
N GLN A 354 6.06 2.96 32.08
CA GLN A 354 6.06 2.84 30.61
C GLN A 354 5.04 1.81 30.11
N LEU A 355 4.89 0.67 30.80
CA LEU A 355 3.90 -0.35 30.46
C LEU A 355 2.47 0.17 30.68
N GLN A 356 2.23 0.93 31.75
CA GLN A 356 0.95 1.58 32.02
C GLN A 356 0.61 2.64 30.96
N THR A 357 1.58 3.45 30.51
CA THR A 357 1.39 4.40 29.40
C THR A 357 1.01 3.67 28.11
N LYS A 358 1.67 2.53 27.80
CA LYS A 358 1.32 1.69 26.65
C LYS A 358 -0.11 1.16 26.73
N ILE A 359 -0.59 0.76 27.91
CA ILE A 359 -1.99 0.36 28.12
C ILE A 359 -2.93 1.54 27.91
N ALA A 360 -2.62 2.71 28.46
CA ALA A 360 -3.46 3.92 28.30
C ALA A 360 -3.63 4.30 26.83
N LEU A 361 -2.55 4.21 26.03
CA LEU A 361 -2.58 4.45 24.58
C LEU A 361 -3.40 3.40 23.81
N LEU A 362 -3.54 2.18 24.32
CA LEU A 362 -4.35 1.12 23.71
C LEU A 362 -5.82 1.14 24.13
N THR A 363 -6.15 1.92 25.17
CA THR A 363 -7.50 2.06 25.74
C THR A 363 -8.24 3.30 25.22
N GLN A 364 -7.53 4.21 24.52
CA GLN A 364 -8.06 5.38 23.80
C GLN A 364 -8.35 5.04 22.34
#